data_AF-A0A1G5K0L0-F1
#
_entry.id   AF-A0A1G5K0L0-F1
#
_cell.length_a   1.000
_cell.length_b   1.000
_cell.length_c   1.000
_cell.angle_alpha   90.00
_cell.angle_beta   90.00
_cell.angle_gamma   90.00
#
_symmetry.space_group_name_H-M   'P 1'
#
loop_
_entity.id
_entity.type
_entity.pdbx_description
1 polymer ?
#
loop_
_entity_poly.entity_id
_entity_poly.type
_entity_poly.pdbx_seq_one_letter_code
_entity_poly.pdbx_strand_id
1 'polypeptide(L)' 'MFSHPGIGTGSVKLVEIESLTETTLSQAVSANGGRYIHGDVEFWIKGSGATLTKSGIVTSCNTSG' A
#
# COMPACT_ATOMS: atom_id res chain seq x y z
N MET A 1 -0.16 10.72 -22.53
CA MET A 1 0.05 11.35 -21.21
C MET A 1 -0.94 10.74 -20.23
N PHE A 2 -0.49 10.18 -19.10
CA PHE A 2 -1.37 9.70 -18.05
C PHE A 2 -1.70 10.87 -17.13
N SER A 3 -2.94 11.34 -17.15
CA SER A 3 -3.42 12.41 -16.28
C SER A 3 -3.85 11.80 -14.96
N HIS A 4 -3.15 12.14 -13.87
CA HIS A 4 -3.50 11.67 -12.54
C HIS A 4 -4.73 12.45 -12.04
N PRO A 5 -5.88 11.82 -11.72
CA PRO A 5 -6.92 12.50 -11.00
C PRO A 5 -6.34 12.89 -9.64
N GLY A 6 -6.32 14.18 -9.34
CA GLY A 6 -5.60 14.74 -8.20
C GLY A 6 -6.00 14.10 -6.86
N ILE A 7 -4.97 13.90 -6.04
CA ILE A 7 -4.94 13.70 -4.57
C ILE A 7 -5.86 12.60 -4.03
N GLY A 8 -5.22 11.50 -3.62
CA GLY A 8 -5.84 10.32 -3.04
C GLY A 8 -6.71 10.63 -1.82
N THR A 9 -8.01 10.43 -1.97
CA THR A 9 -8.98 10.35 -0.88
C THR A 9 -9.03 8.94 -0.27
N GLY A 10 -8.34 7.97 -0.87
CA GLY A 10 -8.26 6.60 -0.37
C GLY A 10 -7.28 6.47 0.78
N SER A 11 -7.67 5.70 1.80
CA SER A 11 -6.77 5.20 2.83
C SER A 11 -6.99 3.72 3.02
N VAL A 12 -5.95 3.01 3.46
CA VAL A 12 -6.04 1.61 3.86
C VAL A 12 -5.49 1.46 5.26
N LYS A 13 -6.01 0.47 5.98
CA LYS A 13 -5.55 0.12 7.30
C LYS A 13 -4.69 -1.13 7.21
N LEU A 14 -3.40 -0.99 7.48
CA LEU A 14 -2.49 -2.10 7.63
C LEU A 14 -2.60 -2.60 9.08
N VAL A 15 -2.88 -3.89 9.26
CA VAL A 15 -2.96 -4.54 10.57
C VAL A 15 -1.88 -5.61 10.63
N GLU A 16 -0.95 -5.48 11.56
CA GLU A 16 0.09 -6.48 11.81
C GLU A 16 -0.45 -7.50 12.83
N ILE A 17 -0.69 -8.73 12.38
CA ILE A 17 -1.45 -9.74 13.15
C ILE A 17 -0.75 -10.09 14.47
N GLU A 18 0.59 -10.15 14.49
CA GLU A 18 1.34 -10.53 15.69
C GLU A 18 1.34 -9.45 16.77
N SER A 19 1.44 -8.18 16.36
CA SER A 19 1.54 -7.03 17.28
C SER A 19 0.20 -6.32 17.50
N LEU A 20 -0.84 -6.68 16.73
CA LEU A 20 -2.12 -5.96 16.61
C LEU A 20 -1.93 -4.46 16.32
N THR A 21 -0.79 -4.09 15.74
CA THR A 21 -0.50 -2.69 15.41
C THR A 21 -1.24 -2.30 14.16
N GLU A 22 -1.95 -1.19 14.24
CA GLU A 22 -2.74 -0.66 13.15
C GLU A 22 -2.08 0.61 12.61
N THR A 23 -1.87 0.67 11.29
CA THR A 23 -1.28 1.83 10.62
C THR A 23 -2.16 2.24 9.45
N THR A 24 -2.58 3.51 9.44
CA THR A 24 -3.33 4.07 8.32
C THR A 24 -2.38 4.58 7.25
N LEU A 25 -2.44 3.98 6.08
CA LEU A 25 -1.66 4.37 4.91
C LEU A 25 -2.51 5.25 3.99
N SER A 26 -1.96 6.40 3.60
CA SER A 26 -2.60 7.31 2.65
C SER A 26 -2.25 6.91 1.22
N GLN A 27 -3.23 6.99 0.31
CA GLN A 27 -2.98 6.70 -1.09
C GLN A 27 -2.00 7.71 -1.71
N ALA A 28 -0.95 7.18 -2.32
CA ALA A 28 0.06 7.92 -3.06
C ALA A 28 -0.16 7.81 -4.57
N VAL A 29 0.39 8.79 -5.29
CA VAL A 29 0.42 8.79 -6.75
C VAL A 29 1.15 7.55 -7.26
N SER A 30 0.50 6.80 -8.14
CA SER A 30 1.09 5.65 -8.83
C SER A 30 0.58 5.55 -10.27
N ALA A 31 1.41 4.96 -11.13
CA ALA A 31 1.09 4.78 -12.55
C ALA A 31 0.26 3.51 -12.83
N ASN A 32 0.30 2.55 -11.91
CA ASN A 32 -0.40 1.27 -12.03
C ASN A 32 -0.61 0.69 -10.64
N GLY A 33 -1.81 0.18 -10.36
CA GLY A 33 -2.17 -0.33 -9.05
C GLY A 33 -2.49 0.77 -8.04
N GLY A 34 -2.77 0.36 -6.80
CA GLY A 34 -2.95 1.26 -5.67
C GLY A 34 -1.69 1.29 -4.82
N ARG A 35 -1.05 2.45 -4.68
CA ARG A 35 0.10 2.65 -3.81
C ARG A 35 -0.33 3.43 -2.58
N TYR A 36 0.09 2.98 -1.40
CA TYR A 36 -0.28 3.55 -0.11
C TYR A 36 0.97 3.68 0.76
N ILE A 37 1.14 4.82 1.42
CA ILE A 37 2.36 5.14 2.17
C ILE A 37 2.04 5.74 3.53
N HIS A 38 2.91 5.49 4.51
CA HIS A 38 2.96 6.17 5.79
C HIS A 38 4.36 6.02 6.40
N GLY A 39 5.11 7.12 6.53
CA GLY A 39 6.51 7.06 6.99
C GLY A 39 7.35 6.11 6.13
N ASP A 40 8.03 5.16 6.76
CA ASP A 40 8.87 4.13 6.13
C ASP A 40 8.10 2.88 5.65
N VAL A 41 6.76 2.94 5.68
CA VAL A 41 5.88 1.85 5.23
C VAL A 41 5.28 2.21 3.88
N GLU A 42 5.41 1.30 2.93
CA GLU A 42 4.75 1.35 1.64
C GLU A 42 4.01 0.04 1.37
N PHE A 43 2.78 0.14 0.92
CA PHE A 43 2.00 -0.98 0.42
C PHE A 43 1.57 -0.67 -1.01
N TRP A 44 1.94 -1.53 -1.96
CA TRP A 44 1.59 -1.39 -3.37
C TRP A 44 0.87 -2.63 -3.86
N ILE A 45 -0.39 -2.48 -4.26
CA ILE A 45 -1.22 -3.56 -4.79
C ILE A 45 -1.46 -3.37 -6.28
N LYS A 46 -1.35 -4.44 -7.05
CA LYS A 46 -1.61 -4.49 -8.50
C LYS A 46 -2.35 -5.78 -8.83
N GLY A 47 -3.66 -5.66 -9.11
CA GLY A 47 -4.52 -6.83 -9.30
C GLY A 47 -4.60 -7.65 -8.01
N SER A 48 -4.28 -8.95 -8.09
CA SER A 48 -4.21 -9.87 -6.94
C SER A 48 -2.84 -9.90 -6.24
N GLY A 49 -1.81 -9.31 -6.84
CA GLY A 49 -0.47 -9.25 -6.27
C GLY A 49 -0.25 -7.96 -5.47
N ALA A 50 0.50 -8.05 -4.38
CA ALA A 50 0.87 -6.90 -3.57
C ALA A 50 2.32 -6.99 -3.08
N THR A 51 2.88 -5.84 -2.73
CA THR A 51 4.20 -5.73 -2.12
C THR A 51 4.09 -4.81 -0.91
N LEU A 52 4.58 -5.29 0.23
CA LEU A 52 4.73 -4.51 1.46
C LEU A 52 6.22 -4.23 1.66
N THR A 53 6.59 -2.96 1.69
CA THR A 53 7.92 -2.51 2.06
C THR A 53 7.84 -1.88 3.45
N LYS A 54 8.60 -2.40 4.42
CA LYS A 54 8.69 -1.86 5.79
C LYS A 54 10.15 -1.88 6.22
N SER A 55 10.70 -0.72 6.59
CA SER A 55 12.10 -0.59 7.02
C SER A 55 13.11 -1.16 6.02
N GLY A 56 12.84 -0.97 4.71
CA GLY A 56 13.67 -1.48 3.62
C GLY A 56 13.52 -2.97 3.31
N ILE A 57 12.72 -3.72 4.08
CA ILE A 57 12.40 -5.12 3.82
C ILE A 57 11.18 -5.18 2.90
N VAL A 58 11.31 -5.91 1.80
CA VAL A 58 10.26 -6.09 0.79
C VAL A 58 9.64 -7.49 0.93
N THR A 59 8.35 -7.53 1.18
CA THR A 59 7.55 -8.76 1.28
C THR A 59 6.52 -8.78 0.17
N SER A 60 6.54 -9.81 -0.68
CA SER A 60 5.52 -10.01 -1.71
C SER A 60 4.36 -10.84 -1.17
N CYS A 61 3.14 -10.39 -1.42
CA CYS A 61 1.91 -11.02 -0.97
C CYS A 61 0.95 -11.20 -2.15
N ASN A 62 -0.01 -12.10 -2.00
CA ASN A 62 -1.14 -12.22 -2.93
C ASN A 62 -2.43 -12.22 -2.12
N THR A 63 -3.51 -11.72 -2.73
CA THR A 63 -4.85 -11.87 -2.16
C THR A 63 -5.20 -13.36 -2.15
N SER A 64 -5.55 -13.91 -0.99
CA SER A 64 -6.22 -15.21 -0.92
C SER A 64 -7.60 -15.05 -1.57
N GLY A 65 -7.82 -15.70 -2.71
CA GLY A 65 -9.13 -15.79 -3.36
C GLY A 65 -10.08 -16.71 -2.62
#